data_AF-A0A328VBD6-F1
#
_entry.id   AF-A0A328VBD6-F1
#
_cell.length_a   1.000
_cell.length_b   1.000
_cell.length_c   1.000
_cell.angle_alpha   90.00
_cell.angle_beta   90.00
_cell.angle_gamma   90.00
#
_symmetry.space_group_name_H-M   'P 1'
#
loop_
_entity.id
_entity.type
_entity.pdbx_description
1 polymer ?
#
loop_
_entity_poly.entity_id
_entity_poly.type
_entity_poly.pdbx_seq_one_letter_code
_entity_poly.pdbx_strand_id
1 'polypeptide(L)'
;MLAYVVTSATGWIMMVLLATTIIYPFLLRSGLLGPVQPFLKRMRIHYWMGYSIAGIVLVHLWIPMSAGLAGVVNSAGLDLATMAMLLIFGQVWLGRQLSQPTLSARRTLRRWHFWVMLGIAAFVLGHVALNSSTLQTLLHR
;
A
#
# COMPACT_ATOMS: atom_id res chain seq x y z
N MET A 1 0.02 -7.76 -24.57
CA MET A 1 0.20 -8.93 -23.67
C MET A 1 1.16 -8.64 -22.52
N LEU A 2 2.43 -8.29 -22.77
CA LEU A 2 3.42 -8.03 -21.71
C LEU A 2 2.97 -6.97 -20.68
N ALA A 3 2.49 -5.81 -21.12
CA ALA A 3 2.03 -4.74 -20.22
C ALA A 3 0.93 -5.20 -19.25
N TYR A 4 -0.04 -5.99 -19.73
CA TYR A 4 -1.09 -6.57 -18.90
C TYR A 4 -0.53 -7.54 -17.85
N VAL A 5 0.38 -8.44 -18.26
CA VAL A 5 1.00 -9.42 -17.35
C VAL A 5 1.79 -8.70 -16.24
N VAL A 6 2.59 -7.70 -16.61
CA VAL A 6 3.38 -6.94 -15.62
C VAL A 6 2.47 -6.11 -14.71
N THR A 7 1.43 -5.47 -15.25
CA THR A 7 0.45 -4.72 -14.45
C THR A 7 -0.25 -5.64 -13.44
N SER A 8 -0.72 -6.81 -13.88
CA SER A 8 -1.33 -7.81 -13.00
C SER A 8 -0.37 -8.32 -11.92
N ALA A 9 0.84 -8.72 -12.32
CA ALA A 9 1.85 -9.25 -11.40
C ALA A 9 2.25 -8.21 -10.34
N THR A 10 2.53 -6.97 -10.75
CA THR A 10 2.87 -5.88 -9.82
C THR A 10 1.70 -5.55 -8.88
N GLY A 11 0.46 -5.60 -9.37
CA GLY A 11 -0.75 -5.43 -8.53
C GLY A 11 -0.84 -6.48 -7.43
N TRP A 12 -0.73 -7.77 -7.78
CA TRP A 12 -0.77 -8.86 -6.79
C TRP A 12 0.39 -8.82 -5.80
N ILE A 13 1.60 -8.53 -6.27
CA ILE A 13 2.77 -8.36 -5.40
C ILE A 13 2.52 -7.22 -4.41
N MET A 14 2.00 -6.08 -4.86
CA MET A 14 1.66 -4.96 -3.97
C MET A 14 0.58 -5.34 -2.96
N MET A 15 -0.45 -6.09 -3.33
CA MET A 15 -1.49 -6.54 -2.40
C MET A 15 -0.90 -7.39 -1.27
N VAL A 16 -0.03 -8.34 -1.60
CA VAL A 16 0.66 -9.18 -0.61
C VAL A 16 1.59 -8.33 0.26
N LEU A 17 2.40 -7.45 -0.34
CA LEU A 17 3.30 -6.56 0.39
C LEU A 17 2.55 -5.61 1.32
N LEU A 18 1.42 -5.05 0.87
CA LEU A 18 0.60 -4.15 1.67
C LEU A 18 0.00 -4.89 2.87
N ALA A 19 -0.65 -6.04 2.63
CA ALA A 19 -1.24 -6.85 3.69
C ALA A 19 -0.19 -7.27 4.74
N THR A 20 0.95 -7.78 4.27
CA THR A 20 2.07 -8.16 5.17
C THR A 20 2.62 -6.95 5.92
N THR A 21 2.79 -5.79 5.27
CA THR A 21 3.26 -4.56 5.91
C THR A 21 2.30 -4.06 6.99
N ILE A 22 0.99 -4.19 6.77
CA ILE A 22 -0.06 -3.84 7.74
C ILE A 22 -0.01 -4.79 8.93
N ILE A 23 0.05 -6.10 8.69
CA ILE A 23 -0.07 -7.13 9.73
C ILE A 23 1.20 -7.23 10.58
N TYR A 24 2.38 -7.03 9.99
CA TYR A 24 3.68 -7.30 10.60
C TYR A 24 3.90 -6.62 11.97
N PRO A 25 3.60 -5.31 12.17
CA PRO A 25 3.77 -4.68 13.48
C PRO A 25 2.88 -5.28 14.58
N PHE A 26 1.72 -5.82 14.23
CA PHE A 26 0.82 -6.48 15.19
C PHE A 26 1.37 -7.85 15.60
N LEU A 27 1.90 -8.63 14.65
CA LEU A 27 2.57 -9.89 14.94
C LEU A 27 3.82 -9.72 15.81
N LEU A 28 4.57 -8.63 15.62
CA LEU A 28 5.69 -8.30 16.50
C LEU A 28 5.23 -7.94 17.92
N ARG A 29 4.11 -7.23 18.06
CA ARG A 29 3.58 -6.81 19.37
C ARG A 29 2.92 -7.95 20.14
N SER A 30 2.30 -8.91 19.45
CA SER A 30 1.68 -10.06 20.08
C SER A 30 2.69 -11.07 20.63
N GLY A 31 3.99 -10.90 20.34
CA GLY A 31 5.05 -11.83 20.76
C GLY A 31 5.13 -13.11 19.93
N LEU A 32 4.26 -13.27 18.90
CA LEU A 32 4.24 -14.44 18.01
C LEU A 32 5.57 -14.67 17.27
N LEU A 33 6.37 -13.62 17.08
CA LEU A 33 7.65 -13.66 16.38
C LEU A 33 8.88 -13.74 17.31
N GLY A 34 8.66 -14.04 18.60
CA GLY A 34 9.70 -14.21 19.63
C GLY A 34 10.03 -12.94 20.45
N PRO A 35 10.98 -13.02 21.41
CA PRO A 35 11.29 -11.93 22.34
C PRO A 35 11.73 -10.63 21.63
N VAL A 36 11.20 -9.50 22.13
CA VAL A 36 11.00 -8.25 21.37
C VAL A 36 12.05 -7.15 21.67
N GLN A 37 13.32 -7.51 21.80
CA GLN A 37 14.37 -6.55 22.14
C GLN A 37 15.53 -6.56 21.13
N PRO A 38 15.86 -5.42 20.46
CA PRO A 38 15.11 -4.17 20.40
C PRO A 38 14.05 -4.19 19.28
N PHE A 39 12.79 -3.84 19.61
CA PHE A 39 11.66 -3.70 18.68
C PHE A 39 12.00 -2.93 17.39
N LEU A 40 12.77 -1.84 17.50
CA LEU A 40 13.17 -1.01 16.36
C LEU A 40 14.04 -1.75 15.32
N LYS A 41 14.85 -2.73 15.75
CA LYS A 41 15.70 -3.51 14.84
C LYS A 41 14.86 -4.43 13.93
N ARG A 42 13.76 -4.97 14.45
CA ARG A 42 12.82 -5.80 13.67
C ARG A 42 11.92 -4.95 12.76
N MET A 43 11.60 -3.71 13.16
CA MET A 43 10.88 -2.76 12.31
C MET A 43 11.62 -2.37 11.01
N ARG A 44 12.92 -2.72 10.85
CA ARG A 44 13.65 -2.55 9.59
C ARG A 44 12.95 -3.22 8.41
N ILE A 45 12.38 -4.40 8.60
CA ILE A 45 11.66 -5.11 7.53
C ILE A 45 10.42 -4.32 7.12
N HIS A 46 9.65 -3.80 8.08
CA HIS A 46 8.50 -2.93 7.80
C HIS A 46 8.89 -1.69 6.99
N TYR A 47 10.00 -1.03 7.32
CA TYR A 47 10.48 0.14 6.55
C TYR A 47 10.90 -0.24 5.13
N TRP A 48 11.62 -1.35 4.97
CA TRP A 48 12.01 -1.84 3.65
C TRP A 48 10.80 -2.15 2.78
N MET A 49 9.79 -2.86 3.32
CA MET A 49 8.56 -3.14 2.59
C MET A 49 7.83 -1.86 2.18
N GLY A 50 7.77 -0.84 3.06
CA GLY A 50 7.18 0.46 2.72
C GLY A 50 7.86 1.13 1.52
N TYR A 51 9.20 1.14 1.47
CA TYR A 51 9.93 1.66 0.31
C TYR A 51 9.72 0.81 -0.95
N SER A 52 9.70 -0.52 -0.81
CA SER A 52 9.41 -1.42 -1.94
C SER A 52 8.02 -1.19 -2.52
N ILE A 53 7.00 -1.01 -1.70
CA ILE A 53 5.64 -0.67 -2.15
C ILE A 53 5.66 0.66 -2.93
N ALA A 54 6.32 1.69 -2.41
CA ALA A 54 6.44 2.98 -3.09
C ALA A 54 7.21 2.90 -4.42
N GLY A 55 8.19 2.01 -4.55
CA GLY A 55 8.87 1.77 -5.83
C GLY A 55 7.98 1.00 -6.82
N ILE A 56 7.33 -0.06 -6.37
CA ILE A 56 6.49 -0.92 -7.23
C ILE A 56 5.24 -0.17 -7.69
N VAL A 57 4.64 0.71 -6.86
CA VAL A 57 3.45 1.48 -7.29
C VAL A 57 3.76 2.40 -8.47
N LEU A 58 4.99 2.94 -8.55
CA LEU A 58 5.42 3.72 -9.72
C LEU A 58 5.49 2.86 -10.98
N VAL A 59 6.02 1.63 -10.87
CA VAL A 59 6.06 0.68 -11.99
C VAL A 59 4.64 0.28 -12.40
N HIS A 60 3.78 0.00 -11.42
CA HIS A 60 2.39 -0.38 -11.62
C HIS A 60 1.56 0.73 -12.27
N LEU A 61 1.88 2.00 -11.99
CA LEU A 61 1.29 3.14 -12.68
C LEU A 61 1.88 3.31 -14.08
N TRP A 62 3.20 3.35 -14.20
CA TRP A 62 3.91 3.76 -15.40
C TRP A 62 3.61 2.86 -16.61
N ILE A 63 3.65 1.54 -16.40
CA ILE A 63 3.49 0.55 -17.48
C ILE A 63 2.12 0.62 -18.17
N PRO A 64 0.98 0.51 -17.45
CA PRO A 64 -0.33 0.60 -18.08
C PRO A 64 -0.62 1.98 -18.67
N MET A 65 -0.15 3.07 -18.04
CA MET A 65 -0.29 4.42 -18.59
C MET A 65 0.46 4.56 -19.92
N SER A 66 1.72 4.13 -19.98
CA SER A 66 2.56 4.20 -21.20
C SER A 66 2.01 3.30 -22.32
N ALA A 67 1.29 2.23 -21.96
CA ALA A 67 0.66 1.32 -22.92
C ALA A 67 -0.77 1.74 -23.33
N GLY A 68 -1.25 2.90 -22.88
CA GLY A 68 -2.59 3.42 -23.22
C GLY A 68 -3.75 2.67 -22.54
N LEU A 69 -3.48 1.85 -21.53
CA LEU A 69 -4.50 1.05 -20.83
C LEU A 69 -5.39 1.89 -19.89
N ALA A 70 -5.03 3.15 -19.66
CA ALA A 70 -5.82 4.10 -18.87
C ALA A 70 -7.24 4.31 -19.44
N GLY A 71 -7.38 4.29 -20.77
CA GLY A 71 -8.64 4.63 -21.43
C GLY A 71 -9.72 3.56 -21.36
N VAL A 72 -9.38 2.35 -20.92
CA VAL A 72 -10.31 1.20 -20.87
C VAL A 72 -10.71 0.80 -19.45
N VAL A 73 -10.19 1.50 -18.43
CA VAL A 73 -10.48 1.24 -17.02
C VAL A 73 -11.47 2.26 -16.46
N ASN A 74 -12.07 1.96 -15.32
CA ASN A 74 -13.03 2.84 -14.67
C ASN A 74 -12.32 4.11 -14.16
N SER A 75 -12.82 5.30 -14.53
CA SER A 75 -12.21 6.59 -14.17
C SER A 75 -12.18 6.83 -12.67
N ALA A 76 -13.28 6.56 -11.95
CA ALA A 76 -13.29 6.66 -10.49
C ALA A 76 -12.31 5.66 -9.84
N GLY A 77 -12.15 4.48 -10.44
CA GLY A 77 -11.11 3.54 -10.04
C GLY A 77 -9.69 4.12 -10.19
N LEU A 78 -9.40 4.83 -11.28
CA LEU A 78 -8.12 5.53 -11.47
C LEU A 78 -7.91 6.67 -10.45
N ASP A 79 -8.95 7.42 -10.12
CA ASP A 79 -8.89 8.47 -9.11
C ASP A 79 -8.54 7.89 -7.72
N LEU A 80 -9.19 6.77 -7.35
CA LEU A 80 -8.87 6.05 -6.11
C LEU A 80 -7.41 5.55 -6.09
N ALA A 81 -6.92 4.98 -7.19
CA ALA A 81 -5.52 4.56 -7.29
C ALA A 81 -4.55 5.73 -7.15
N THR A 82 -4.87 6.87 -7.74
CA THR A 82 -4.06 8.10 -7.65
C THR A 82 -3.99 8.60 -6.21
N MET A 83 -5.12 8.65 -5.51
CA MET A 83 -5.16 9.02 -4.09
C MET A 83 -4.39 8.02 -3.23
N ALA A 84 -4.56 6.72 -3.47
CA ALA A 84 -3.80 5.68 -2.77
C ALA A 84 -2.29 5.85 -2.96
N MET A 85 -1.83 6.13 -4.18
CA MET A 85 -0.42 6.39 -4.47
C MET A 85 0.13 7.58 -3.66
N LEU A 86 -0.58 8.71 -3.65
CA LEU A 86 -0.17 9.89 -2.86
C LEU A 86 -0.09 9.55 -1.37
N LEU A 87 -1.08 8.83 -0.85
CA LEU A 87 -1.08 8.38 0.54
C LEU A 87 0.08 7.41 0.84
N ILE A 88 0.47 6.53 -0.09
CA ILE A 88 1.64 5.65 0.08
C ILE A 88 2.92 6.47 0.29
N PHE A 89 3.14 7.53 -0.50
CA PHE A 89 4.31 8.40 -0.30
C PHE A 89 4.23 9.16 1.04
N GLY A 90 3.06 9.67 1.40
CA GLY A 90 2.82 10.26 2.73
C GLY A 90 3.08 9.27 3.86
N GLN A 91 2.71 8.01 3.68
CA GLN A 91 2.89 6.93 4.63
C GLN A 91 4.37 6.60 4.85
N VAL A 92 5.16 6.56 3.77
CA VAL A 92 6.61 6.39 3.83
C VAL A 92 7.26 7.55 4.58
N TRP A 93 6.85 8.79 4.31
CA TRP A 93 7.34 9.96 5.02
C TRP A 93 7.01 9.90 6.51
N LEU A 94 5.76 9.60 6.89
CA LEU A 94 5.35 9.40 8.29
C LEU A 94 6.15 8.28 8.97
N GLY A 95 6.35 7.16 8.28
CA GLY A 95 7.15 6.03 8.77
C GLY A 95 8.61 6.42 9.04
N ARG A 96 9.20 7.24 8.16
CA ARG A 96 10.56 7.77 8.35
C ARG A 96 10.65 8.66 9.58
N GLN A 97 9.68 9.55 9.81
CA GLN A 97 9.65 10.38 11.02
C GLN A 97 9.53 9.52 12.29
N LEU A 98 8.69 8.49 12.26
CA LEU A 98 8.50 7.55 13.37
C LEU A 98 9.74 6.70 13.69
N SER A 99 10.69 6.59 12.76
CA SER A 99 11.95 5.89 12.98
C SER A 99 12.93 6.67 13.89
N GLN A 100 12.74 7.99 14.04
CA GLN A 100 13.61 8.85 14.85
C GLN A 100 13.39 8.63 16.36
N PRO A 101 14.40 8.24 17.15
CA PRO A 101 14.24 7.96 18.58
C PRO A 101 13.72 9.14 19.41
N THR A 102 14.12 10.36 19.06
CA THR A 102 13.89 11.61 19.82
C THR A 102 12.55 12.30 19.55
N LEU A 103 11.68 11.71 18.72
CA LEU A 103 10.40 12.31 18.34
C LEU A 103 9.45 12.47 19.55
N SER A 104 9.17 13.71 19.95
CA SER A 104 8.27 14.06 21.05
C SER A 104 6.79 13.75 20.74
N ALA A 105 6.34 14.05 19.53
CA ALA A 105 4.94 13.85 19.08
C ALA A 105 4.63 12.43 18.57
N ARG A 106 5.38 11.41 19.03
CA ARG A 106 5.33 10.04 18.48
C ARG A 106 3.94 9.39 18.55
N ARG A 107 3.13 9.67 19.57
CA ARG A 107 1.77 9.11 19.70
C ARG A 107 0.84 9.64 18.62
N THR A 108 0.89 10.95 18.35
CA THR A 108 0.07 11.61 17.32
C THR A 108 0.49 11.15 15.93
N LEU A 109 1.79 11.09 15.64
CA LEU A 109 2.26 10.58 14.35
C LEU A 109 1.88 9.11 14.11
N ARG A 110 1.88 8.26 15.15
CA ARG A 110 1.40 6.87 15.03
C ARG A 110 -0.08 6.78 14.66
N ARG A 111 -0.92 7.67 15.20
CA ARG A 111 -2.35 7.73 14.85
C ARG A 111 -2.53 8.14 13.39
N TRP A 112 -1.84 9.18 12.95
CA TRP A 112 -1.86 9.59 11.54
C TRP A 112 -1.38 8.49 10.62
N HIS A 113 -0.26 7.85 10.94
CA HIS A 113 0.26 6.73 10.17
C HIS A 113 -0.74 5.56 10.08
N PHE A 114 -1.48 5.27 11.15
CA PHE A 114 -2.54 4.25 11.11
C PHE A 114 -3.72 4.67 10.23
N TRP A 115 -4.23 5.89 10.39
CA TRP A 115 -5.37 6.38 9.59
C TRP A 115 -5.04 6.49 8.10
N VAL A 116 -3.84 6.94 7.76
CA VAL A 116 -3.35 6.95 6.37
C VAL A 116 -3.25 5.52 5.83
N MET A 117 -2.74 4.56 6.61
CA MET A 117 -2.71 3.14 6.23
C MET A 117 -4.10 2.60 5.91
N LEU A 118 -5.09 2.93 6.75
CA LEU A 118 -6.48 2.53 6.54
C LEU A 118 -7.06 3.16 5.27
N GLY A 119 -6.78 4.45 5.02
CA GLY A 119 -7.17 5.13 3.80
C GLY A 119 -6.57 4.49 2.55
N ILE A 120 -5.28 4.12 2.58
CA ILE A 120 -4.63 3.38 1.48
C ILE A 120 -5.37 2.07 1.22
N ALA A 121 -5.63 1.27 2.27
CA ALA A 121 -6.33 0.00 2.11
C ALA A 121 -7.73 0.19 1.50
N ALA A 122 -8.49 1.18 1.99
CA ALA A 122 -9.82 1.48 1.47
C ALA A 122 -9.78 1.89 -0.02
N PHE A 123 -8.88 2.80 -0.41
CA PHE A 123 -8.76 3.24 -1.80
C PHE A 123 -8.23 2.15 -2.73
N VAL A 124 -7.28 1.33 -2.29
CA VAL A 124 -6.80 0.18 -3.08
C VAL A 124 -7.92 -0.83 -3.29
N LEU A 125 -8.66 -1.19 -2.24
CA LEU A 125 -9.78 -2.12 -2.36
C LEU A 125 -10.89 -1.56 -3.26
N GLY A 126 -11.22 -0.27 -3.12
CA GLY A 126 -12.16 0.41 -4.01
C GLY A 126 -11.70 0.43 -5.47
N HIS A 127 -10.43 0.73 -5.73
CA HIS A 127 -9.83 0.68 -7.06
C HIS A 127 -9.95 -0.72 -7.68
N VAL A 128 -9.60 -1.77 -6.93
CA VAL A 128 -9.70 -3.17 -7.39
C VAL A 128 -11.15 -3.55 -7.65
N ALA A 129 -12.06 -3.17 -6.75
CA ALA A 129 -13.49 -3.47 -6.89
C ALA A 129 -14.09 -2.83 -8.14
N LEU A 130 -13.82 -1.53 -8.36
CA LEU A 130 -14.35 -0.78 -9.50
C LEU A 130 -13.79 -1.24 -10.84
N ASN A 131 -12.61 -1.85 -10.86
CA ASN A 131 -11.96 -2.37 -12.08
C ASN A 131 -12.10 -3.90 -12.24
N SER A 132 -12.79 -4.57 -11.32
CA SER A 132 -13.05 -6.00 -11.41
C SER A 132 -14.21 -6.29 -12.34
N SER A 133 -13.96 -7.07 -13.39
CA SER A 133 -15.01 -7.53 -14.32
C SER A 133 -16.11 -8.33 -13.62
N THR A 134 -15.75 -9.13 -12.60
CA THR A 134 -16.71 -9.91 -11.81
C THR A 134 -17.68 -9.03 -11.03
N LEU A 135 -17.19 -7.99 -10.36
CA LEU A 135 -18.03 -7.06 -9.59
C LEU A 135 -18.89 -6.18 -10.49
N GLN A 136 -18.33 -5.69 -11.61
CA GLN A 136 -19.11 -4.94 -12.59
C GLN A 136 -20.25 -5.80 -13.16
N THR A 137 -20.01 -7.08 -13.43
CA THR A 137 -21.05 -8.00 -13.93
C THR A 137 -22.14 -8.28 -12.89
N LEU A 138 -21.80 -8.27 -11.59
CA LEU A 138 -22.76 -8.47 -10.49
C LEU A 138 -23.60 -7.22 -10.18
N LEU A 139 -23.03 -6.02 -10.34
CA LEU A 139 -23.71 -4.74 -10.06
C LEU A 139 -24.59 -4.24 -11.22
N HIS A 140 -24.34 -4.72 -12.44
CA HIS A 140 -25.16 -4.45 -13.62
C HIS A 140 -26.22 -5.56 -13.90
N ARG A 141 -26.50 -6.41 -12.90
CA ARG A 141 -27.70 -7.26 -12.82
C ARG A 141 -28.63 -6.72 -11.76
#